data_AF-A0A538CKA0-F1
#
_entry.id   AF-A0A538CKA0-F1
#
_cell.length_a   1.000
_cell.length_b   1.000
_cell.length_c   1.000
_cell.angle_alpha   90.00
_cell.angle_beta   90.00
_cell.angle_gamma   90.00
#
_symmetry.space_group_name_H-M   'P 1'
#
loop_
_entity.id
_entity.type
_entity.pdbx_description
1 polymer ?
#
loop_
_entity_poly.entity_id
_entity_poly.type
_entity_poly.pdbx_seq_one_letter_code
_entity_poly.pdbx_strand_id
1 'polypeptide(L)'
;MGTRRNELTRQAARLFAAKGYHGTSIGDLAEAMGVQKGSLYAHIDSKADLLWEVARDGAAAFHAALDGVPDDASATEKIRLALRAHLRVVAEQLDVATVFIREWRYLEGERREQFLAERRRYEERFRALFREGRELGALRTDLDDGTATLLALSAANWAYTWLRPESDTDELADRFYDFLLDGMRGYVTPSP
;
A
#
# COMPACT_ATOMS: atom_id res chain seq x y z
N MET A 1 22.86 -2.75 16.99
CA MET A 1 22.15 -1.45 17.07
C MET A 1 20.86 -1.38 16.22
N GLY A 2 20.63 -2.25 15.22
CA GLY A 2 19.41 -2.20 14.38
C GLY A 2 18.09 -2.55 15.09
N THR A 3 18.10 -3.40 16.12
CA THR A 3 16.86 -3.90 16.75
C THR A 3 16.03 -2.81 17.42
N ARG A 4 16.68 -1.85 18.11
CA ARG A 4 16.00 -0.77 18.84
C ARG A 4 15.37 0.26 17.90
N ARG A 5 16.05 0.57 16.79
CA ARG A 5 15.52 1.49 15.77
C ARG A 5 14.35 0.87 15.02
N ASN A 6 14.45 -0.41 14.64
CA ASN A 6 13.33 -1.12 14.00
C ASN A 6 12.10 -1.24 14.92
N GLU A 7 12.31 -1.42 16.22
CA GLU A 7 11.24 -1.39 17.21
C GLU A 7 10.58 -0.01 17.27
N LEU A 8 11.38 1.05 17.32
CA LEU A 8 10.88 2.42 17.32
C LEU A 8 10.11 2.77 16.04
N THR A 9 10.60 2.40 14.87
CA THR A 9 9.90 2.62 13.59
C THR A 9 8.55 1.90 13.58
N ARG A 10 8.47 0.67 14.11
CA ARG A 10 7.19 -0.05 14.26
C ARG A 10 6.23 0.64 15.24
N GLN A 11 6.71 1.12 16.38
CA GLN A 11 5.87 1.86 17.33
C GLN A 11 5.41 3.19 16.75
N ALA A 12 6.26 3.87 15.99
CA ALA A 12 5.91 5.08 15.26
C ALA A 12 4.82 4.81 14.23
N ALA A 13 4.94 3.75 13.43
CA ALA A 13 3.92 3.35 12.47
C ALA A 13 2.56 3.15 13.14
N ARG A 14 2.51 2.38 14.25
CA ARG A 14 1.30 2.15 15.05
C ARG A 14 0.67 3.46 15.54
N LEU A 15 1.47 4.33 16.14
CA LEU A 15 0.97 5.59 16.70
C LEU A 15 0.51 6.55 15.60
N PHE A 16 1.24 6.65 14.49
CA PHE A 16 0.83 7.48 13.34
C PHE A 16 -0.45 6.95 12.68
N ALA A 17 -0.63 5.64 12.59
CA ALA A 17 -1.86 5.05 12.08
C ALA A 17 -3.06 5.38 12.99
N ALA A 18 -2.89 5.18 14.30
CA ALA A 18 -3.95 5.35 15.30
C ALA A 18 -4.30 6.81 15.61
N LYS A 19 -3.30 7.68 15.83
CA LYS A 19 -3.47 9.08 16.27
C LYS A 19 -3.24 10.11 15.17
N GLY A 20 -2.73 9.69 14.01
CA GLY A 20 -2.20 10.59 12.98
C GLY A 20 -0.82 11.13 13.34
N TYR A 21 -0.10 11.64 12.34
CA TYR A 21 1.24 12.21 12.51
C TYR A 21 1.24 13.39 13.48
N HIS A 22 0.34 14.37 13.30
CA HIS A 22 0.27 15.54 14.18
C HIS A 22 -0.22 15.20 15.60
N GLY A 23 -1.12 14.22 15.73
CA GLY A 23 -1.63 13.75 17.03
C GLY A 23 -0.64 12.89 17.82
N THR A 24 0.47 12.49 17.22
CA THR A 24 1.55 11.72 17.88
C THR A 24 2.66 12.66 18.35
N SER A 25 3.00 12.61 19.64
CA SER A 25 4.12 13.35 20.22
C SER A 25 5.35 12.46 20.45
N ILE A 26 6.51 13.08 20.66
CA ILE A 26 7.72 12.37 21.12
C ILE A 26 7.50 11.73 22.49
N GLY A 27 6.61 12.29 23.32
CA GLY A 27 6.23 11.69 24.60
C GLY A 27 5.51 10.36 24.42
N ASP A 28 4.53 10.30 23.52
CA ASP A 28 3.80 9.06 23.19
C ASP A 28 4.76 7.96 22.70
N LEU A 29 5.73 8.34 21.87
CA LEU A 29 6.75 7.41 21.37
C LEU A 29 7.65 6.89 22.51
N ALA A 30 8.04 7.76 23.43
CA ALA A 30 8.89 7.38 24.56
C ALA A 30 8.15 6.43 25.52
N GLU A 31 6.88 6.72 25.78
CA GLU A 31 5.98 5.87 26.56
C GLU A 31 5.80 4.49 25.91
N ALA A 32 5.51 4.46 24.61
CA ALA A 32 5.36 3.20 23.86
C ALA A 32 6.64 2.36 23.82
N MET A 33 7.81 3.00 23.92
CA MET A 33 9.12 2.34 23.99
C MET A 33 9.56 2.00 25.42
N GLY A 34 8.81 2.39 26.44
CA GLY A 34 9.17 2.20 27.85
C GLY A 34 10.45 2.93 28.25
N VAL A 35 10.75 4.09 27.64
CA VAL A 35 11.94 4.89 27.92
C VAL A 35 11.59 6.32 28.33
N GLN A 36 12.54 7.02 28.93
CA GLN A 36 12.39 8.45 29.15
C GLN A 36 12.51 9.22 27.83
N LYS A 37 11.78 10.34 27.73
CA LYS A 37 11.79 11.21 26.54
C LYS A 37 13.21 11.66 26.14
N GLY A 38 14.06 11.97 27.12
CA GLY A 38 15.46 12.34 26.89
C GLY A 38 16.27 11.22 26.23
N SER A 39 16.04 9.96 26.62
CA SER A 39 16.69 8.79 26.02
C SER A 39 16.23 8.54 24.59
N LEU A 40 14.99 8.90 24.25
CA LEU A 40 14.48 8.73 22.89
C LEU A 40 15.17 9.68 21.90
N TYR A 41 15.48 10.91 22.30
CA TYR A 41 16.24 11.86 21.47
C TYR A 41 17.64 11.37 21.11
N ALA A 42 18.21 10.39 21.82
CA ALA A 42 19.47 9.75 21.42
C ALA A 42 19.31 8.77 20.25
N HIS A 43 18.08 8.40 19.89
CA HIS A 43 17.76 7.42 18.85
C HIS A 43 17.04 8.03 17.65
N ILE A 44 16.54 9.27 17.76
CA ILE A 44 15.83 9.96 16.68
C ILE A 44 16.31 11.39 16.54
N ASP A 45 16.47 11.79 15.29
CA ASP A 45 16.76 13.18 14.94
C ASP A 45 15.48 14.02 15.04
N SER A 46 14.35 13.51 14.52
CA SER A 46 13.06 14.18 14.58
C SER A 46 11.88 13.23 14.41
N LYS A 47 10.66 13.73 14.71
CA LYS A 47 9.41 13.01 14.37
C LYS A 47 9.23 12.86 12.86
N ALA A 48 9.68 13.85 12.07
CA ALA A 48 9.61 13.82 10.62
C ALA A 48 10.55 12.76 10.01
N ASP A 49 11.67 12.47 10.68
CA ASP A 49 12.63 11.42 10.31
C ASP A 49 12.01 10.04 10.48
N LEU A 50 11.32 9.83 11.61
CA LEU A 50 10.53 8.61 11.82
C LEU A 50 9.41 8.46 10.80
N LEU A 51 8.67 9.54 10.48
CA LEU A 51 7.64 9.50 9.45
C LEU A 51 8.23 9.06 8.10
N TRP A 52 9.39 9.61 7.74
CA TRP A 52 10.09 9.24 6.52
C TRP A 52 10.50 7.77 6.50
N GLU A 53 11.08 7.26 7.59
CA GLU A 53 11.44 5.85 7.70
C GLU A 53 10.22 4.93 7.54
N VAL A 54 9.13 5.20 8.26
CA VAL A 54 7.90 4.39 8.14
C VAL A 54 7.33 4.45 6.72
N ALA A 55 7.30 5.64 6.11
CA ALA A 55 6.81 5.80 4.75
C ALA A 55 7.66 5.01 3.74
N ARG A 56 8.99 5.08 3.87
CA ARG A 56 9.92 4.34 3.01
C ARG A 56 9.79 2.82 3.20
N ASP A 57 9.64 2.35 4.43
CA ASP A 57 9.44 0.93 4.72
C ASP A 57 8.12 0.43 4.11
N GLY A 58 7.06 1.24 4.16
CA GLY A 58 5.80 0.94 3.47
C GLY A 58 5.95 0.88 1.95
N ALA A 59 6.66 1.84 1.35
CA ALA A 59 6.94 1.83 -0.09
C ALA A 59 7.69 0.55 -0.50
N ALA A 60 8.71 0.17 0.28
CA ALA A 60 9.49 -1.04 0.05
C ALA A 60 8.63 -2.30 0.16
N ALA A 61 7.74 -2.39 1.16
CA ALA A 61 6.83 -3.52 1.33
C ALA A 61 5.89 -3.70 0.13
N PHE A 62 5.28 -2.62 -0.35
CA PHE A 62 4.44 -2.67 -1.55
C PHE A 62 5.23 -3.07 -2.79
N HIS A 63 6.43 -2.52 -2.98
CA HIS A 63 7.28 -2.89 -4.11
C HIS A 63 7.71 -4.35 -4.08
N ALA A 64 8.15 -4.85 -2.93
CA ALA A 64 8.55 -6.24 -2.72
C ALA A 64 7.38 -7.21 -2.97
N ALA A 65 6.16 -6.83 -2.59
CA ALA A 65 4.97 -7.63 -2.85
C ALA A 65 4.74 -7.82 -4.36
N LEU A 66 4.95 -6.77 -5.16
CA LEU A 66 4.88 -6.89 -6.62
C LEU A 66 6.07 -7.63 -7.24
N ASP A 67 7.24 -7.64 -6.59
CA ASP A 67 8.40 -8.42 -7.06
C ASP A 67 8.15 -9.93 -6.94
N GLY A 68 7.19 -10.34 -6.11
CA GLY A 68 6.75 -11.73 -5.99
C GLY A 68 5.75 -12.21 -7.04
N VAL A 69 5.31 -11.33 -7.96
CA VAL A 69 4.41 -11.72 -9.06
C VAL A 69 5.24 -12.46 -10.13
N PRO A 70 4.88 -13.71 -10.52
CA PRO A 70 5.65 -14.47 -11.50
C PRO A 70 5.66 -13.84 -12.89
N ASP A 71 6.85 -13.75 -13.50
CA ASP A 71 7.04 -13.18 -14.84
C ASP A 71 6.39 -14.02 -15.96
N ASP A 72 6.26 -15.33 -15.73
CA ASP A 72 5.72 -16.32 -16.67
C ASP A 72 4.18 -16.50 -16.57
N ALA A 73 3.53 -15.82 -15.62
CA ALA A 73 2.09 -15.78 -15.53
C ALA A 73 1.47 -15.06 -16.75
N SER A 74 0.22 -15.40 -17.10
CA SER A 74 -0.51 -14.65 -18.12
C SER A 74 -0.75 -13.19 -17.67
N ALA A 75 -0.91 -12.26 -18.60
CA ALA A 75 -1.07 -10.84 -18.26
C ALA A 75 -2.28 -10.57 -17.34
N THR A 76 -3.39 -11.27 -17.56
CA THR A 76 -4.57 -11.16 -16.69
C THR A 76 -4.31 -11.77 -15.31
N GLU A 77 -3.57 -12.87 -15.25
CA GLU A 77 -3.15 -13.49 -13.99
C GLU A 77 -2.21 -12.58 -13.19
N LYS A 78 -1.27 -11.89 -13.85
CA LYS A 78 -0.38 -10.91 -13.20
C LYS A 78 -1.17 -9.79 -12.54
N ILE A 79 -2.24 -9.27 -13.18
CA ILE A 79 -3.12 -8.25 -12.60
C ILE A 79 -3.77 -8.78 -11.31
N ARG A 80 -4.31 -10.01 -11.35
CA ARG A 80 -4.95 -10.66 -10.20
C ARG A 80 -3.97 -10.84 -9.04
N LEU A 81 -2.78 -11.37 -9.32
CA LEU A 81 -1.73 -11.57 -8.32
C LEU A 81 -1.20 -10.26 -7.76
N ALA A 82 -1.08 -9.21 -8.58
CA ALA A 82 -0.68 -7.88 -8.13
C ALA A 82 -1.70 -7.26 -7.16
N LEU A 83 -3.00 -7.39 -7.45
CA LEU A 83 -4.07 -6.96 -6.54
C LEU A 83 -4.03 -7.72 -5.20
N ARG A 84 -3.85 -9.04 -5.27
CA ARG A 84 -3.70 -9.90 -4.09
C ARG A 84 -2.50 -9.50 -3.25
N ALA A 85 -1.33 -9.33 -3.88
CA ALA A 85 -0.12 -8.88 -3.23
C ALA A 85 -0.30 -7.51 -2.54
N HIS A 86 -0.99 -6.56 -3.19
CA HIS A 86 -1.30 -5.27 -2.60
C HIS A 86 -2.20 -5.40 -1.36
N LEU A 87 -3.32 -6.13 -1.46
CA LEU A 87 -4.27 -6.30 -0.36
C LEU A 87 -3.65 -7.04 0.83
N ARG A 88 -2.77 -8.01 0.58
CA ARG A 88 -2.00 -8.69 1.64
C ARG A 88 -1.12 -7.71 2.42
N VAL A 89 -0.39 -6.82 1.74
CA VAL A 89 0.41 -5.78 2.43
C VAL A 89 -0.47 -4.91 3.32
N VAL A 90 -1.66 -4.53 2.83
CA VAL A 90 -2.62 -3.74 3.61
C VAL A 90 -3.13 -4.52 4.84
N ALA A 91 -3.44 -5.81 4.69
CA ALA A 91 -3.96 -6.64 5.79
C ALA A 91 -2.89 -6.95 6.86
N GLU A 92 -1.69 -7.34 6.43
CA GLU A 92 -0.60 -7.78 7.31
C GLU A 92 0.10 -6.60 8.00
N GLN A 93 0.14 -5.44 7.35
CA GLN A 93 0.88 -4.27 7.81
C GLN A 93 0.02 -3.00 7.79
N LEU A 94 -1.20 -3.10 8.33
CA LEU A 94 -2.20 -2.03 8.30
C LEU A 94 -1.66 -0.67 8.77
N ASP A 95 -0.82 -0.65 9.80
CA ASP A 95 -0.22 0.57 10.33
C ASP A 95 0.72 1.23 9.31
N VAL A 96 1.60 0.43 8.71
CA VAL A 96 2.59 0.88 7.72
C VAL A 96 1.89 1.30 6.42
N ALA A 97 0.90 0.51 5.99
CA ALA A 97 0.05 0.83 4.85
C ALA A 97 -0.71 2.14 5.07
N THR A 98 -1.28 2.36 6.25
CA THR A 98 -1.97 3.62 6.61
C THR A 98 -1.02 4.81 6.50
N VAL A 99 0.21 4.69 6.99
CA VAL A 99 1.20 5.77 6.87
C VAL A 99 1.58 6.03 5.40
N PHE A 100 1.83 4.96 4.63
CA PHE A 100 2.14 5.04 3.20
C PHE A 100 0.99 5.67 2.38
N ILE A 101 -0.26 5.36 2.72
CA ILE A 101 -1.45 5.79 1.98
C ILE A 101 -1.88 7.21 2.39
N ARG A 102 -1.83 7.52 3.70
CA ARG A 102 -2.48 8.71 4.29
C ARG A 102 -1.51 9.75 4.84
N GLU A 103 -0.47 9.35 5.58
CA GLU A 103 0.32 10.28 6.39
C GLU A 103 1.51 10.90 5.63
N TRP A 104 1.93 10.31 4.51
CA TRP A 104 3.01 10.82 3.67
C TRP A 104 2.86 12.28 3.22
N ARG A 105 1.63 12.81 3.20
CA ARG A 105 1.34 14.22 2.89
C ARG A 105 2.04 15.22 3.83
N TYR A 106 2.51 14.76 4.99
CA TYR A 106 3.25 15.54 5.96
C TYR A 106 4.78 15.46 5.78
N LEU A 107 5.26 14.71 4.78
CA LEU A 107 6.65 14.80 4.33
C LEU A 107 6.87 16.14 3.61
N GLU A 108 8.07 16.69 3.75
CA GLU A 108 8.46 17.97 3.17
C GLU A 108 9.79 17.87 2.41
N GLY A 109 10.04 18.84 1.54
CA GLY A 109 11.28 18.94 0.75
C GLY A 109 11.63 17.66 -0.03
N GLU A 110 12.91 17.31 -0.01
CA GLU A 110 13.47 16.16 -0.74
C GLU A 110 12.79 14.83 -0.38
N ARG A 111 12.43 14.63 0.90
CA ARG A 111 11.77 13.40 1.35
C ARG A 111 10.39 13.22 0.71
N ARG A 112 9.64 14.31 0.54
CA ARG A 112 8.36 14.29 -0.16
C ARG A 112 8.55 13.95 -1.64
N GLU A 113 9.56 14.53 -2.27
CA GLU A 113 9.85 14.29 -3.68
C GLU A 113 10.24 12.83 -3.95
N GLN A 114 11.12 12.29 -3.10
CA GLN A 114 11.51 10.88 -3.14
C GLN A 114 10.28 9.96 -2.94
N PHE A 115 9.43 10.25 -1.95
CA PHE A 115 8.23 9.45 -1.72
C PHE A 115 7.25 9.48 -2.90
N LEU A 116 7.03 10.65 -3.47
CA LEU A 116 6.18 10.80 -4.66
C LEU A 116 6.75 10.07 -5.87
N ALA A 117 8.08 10.01 -6.02
CA ALA A 117 8.72 9.21 -7.05
C ALA A 117 8.46 7.71 -6.86
N GLU A 118 8.56 7.20 -5.64
CA GLU A 118 8.23 5.80 -5.31
C GLU A 118 6.76 5.49 -5.60
N ARG A 119 5.81 6.37 -5.22
CA ARG A 119 4.39 6.20 -5.56
C ARG A 119 4.15 6.15 -7.07
N ARG A 120 4.79 7.04 -7.84
CA ARG A 120 4.69 7.02 -9.31
C ARG A 120 5.27 5.74 -9.91
N ARG A 121 6.39 5.27 -9.38
CA ARG A 121 7.00 3.99 -9.80
C ARG A 121 6.05 2.83 -9.52
N TYR A 122 5.42 2.80 -8.35
CA TYR A 122 4.45 1.78 -8.00
C TYR A 122 3.21 1.80 -8.90
N GLU A 123 2.68 2.99 -9.20
CA GLU A 123 1.57 3.16 -10.15
C GLU A 123 1.94 2.67 -11.56
N GLU A 124 3.13 3.03 -12.06
CA GLU A 124 3.57 2.59 -13.39
C GLU A 124 3.72 1.08 -13.48
N ARG A 125 4.14 0.40 -12.39
CA ARG A 125 4.18 -1.07 -12.35
C ARG A 125 2.79 -1.68 -12.57
N PHE A 126 1.75 -1.13 -11.94
CA PHE A 126 0.37 -1.58 -12.21
C PHE A 126 -0.07 -1.25 -13.64
N ARG A 127 0.23 -0.04 -14.11
CA ARG A 127 -0.10 0.41 -15.46
C ARG A 127 0.51 -0.49 -16.54
N ALA A 128 1.74 -0.94 -16.32
CA ALA A 128 2.42 -1.86 -17.22
C ALA A 128 1.68 -3.21 -17.35
N LEU A 129 1.05 -3.71 -16.28
CA LEU A 129 0.28 -4.96 -16.34
C LEU A 129 -0.98 -4.82 -17.22
N PHE A 130 -1.69 -3.70 -17.10
CA PHE A 130 -2.85 -3.42 -17.97
C PHE A 130 -2.41 -3.19 -19.42
N ARG A 131 -1.29 -2.49 -19.63
CA ARG A 131 -0.70 -2.30 -20.96
C ARG A 131 -0.35 -3.63 -21.62
N GLU A 132 0.36 -4.51 -20.90
CA GLU A 132 0.73 -5.85 -21.36
C GLU A 132 -0.52 -6.67 -21.72
N GLY A 133 -1.54 -6.66 -20.86
CA GLY A 133 -2.80 -7.35 -21.13
C GLY A 133 -3.50 -6.85 -22.39
N ARG A 134 -3.50 -5.55 -22.66
CA ARG A 134 -4.05 -4.99 -23.90
C ARG A 134 -3.21 -5.36 -25.12
N GLU A 135 -1.89 -5.22 -25.05
CA GLU A 135 -0.97 -5.49 -26.16
C GLU A 135 -0.99 -6.96 -26.59
N LEU A 136 -1.15 -7.88 -25.63
CA LEU A 136 -1.30 -9.32 -25.88
C LEU A 136 -2.73 -9.73 -26.29
N GLY A 137 -3.67 -8.78 -26.38
CA GLY A 137 -5.07 -9.05 -26.74
C GLY A 137 -5.87 -9.77 -25.67
N ALA A 138 -5.35 -9.86 -24.44
CA ALA A 138 -6.05 -10.45 -23.30
C ALA A 138 -7.07 -9.48 -22.67
N LEU A 139 -6.93 -8.18 -22.92
CA LEU A 139 -7.85 -7.12 -22.50
C LEU A 139 -8.45 -6.41 -23.72
N ARG A 140 -9.60 -5.75 -23.50
CA ARG A 140 -10.28 -4.95 -24.53
C ARG A 140 -9.35 -3.86 -25.11
N THR A 141 -9.39 -3.68 -26.42
CA THR A 141 -8.45 -2.80 -27.15
C THR A 141 -8.66 -1.30 -26.90
N ASP A 142 -9.85 -0.92 -26.45
CA ASP A 142 -10.20 0.45 -26.07
C ASP A 142 -10.00 0.74 -24.56
N LEU A 143 -9.38 -0.19 -23.82
CA LEU A 143 -9.01 0.04 -22.42
C LEU A 143 -7.93 1.11 -22.32
N ASP A 144 -8.20 2.16 -21.54
CA ASP A 144 -7.18 3.11 -21.09
C ASP A 144 -6.47 2.57 -19.84
N ASP A 145 -5.16 2.27 -19.96
CA ASP A 145 -4.38 1.66 -18.87
C ASP A 145 -4.35 2.56 -17.63
N GLY A 146 -4.31 3.87 -17.83
CA GLY A 146 -4.26 4.85 -16.74
C GLY A 146 -5.54 4.81 -15.91
N THR A 147 -6.69 4.79 -16.57
CA THR A 147 -8.01 4.70 -15.94
C THR A 147 -8.20 3.36 -15.24
N ALA A 148 -7.79 2.25 -15.86
CA ALA A 148 -7.84 0.93 -15.24
C ALA A 148 -6.98 0.86 -13.97
N THR A 149 -5.75 1.39 -14.04
CA THR A 149 -4.82 1.48 -12.92
C THR A 149 -5.37 2.36 -11.80
N LEU A 150 -5.91 3.53 -12.15
CA LEU A 150 -6.52 4.45 -11.21
C LEU A 150 -7.66 3.78 -10.46
N LEU A 151 -8.55 3.05 -11.15
CA LEU A 151 -9.68 2.37 -10.53
C LEU A 151 -9.22 1.25 -9.58
N ALA A 152 -8.32 0.39 -10.07
CA ALA A 152 -7.76 -0.72 -9.31
C ALA A 152 -7.06 -0.24 -8.02
N LEU A 153 -6.15 0.73 -8.16
CA LEU A 153 -5.43 1.29 -7.01
C LEU A 153 -6.32 2.12 -6.10
N SER A 154 -7.36 2.79 -6.62
CA SER A 154 -8.30 3.52 -5.75
C SER A 154 -9.07 2.57 -4.84
N ALA A 155 -9.55 1.44 -5.37
CA ALA A 155 -10.23 0.43 -4.57
C ALA A 155 -9.27 -0.23 -3.56
N ALA A 156 -8.08 -0.63 -4.01
CA ALA A 156 -7.10 -1.33 -3.17
C ALA A 156 -6.50 -0.41 -2.09
N ASN A 157 -6.15 0.83 -2.41
CA ASN A 157 -5.62 1.79 -1.44
C ASN A 157 -6.68 2.19 -0.41
N TRP A 158 -7.97 2.11 -0.69
CA TRP A 158 -8.99 2.42 0.32
C TRP A 158 -9.19 1.28 1.34
N ALA A 159 -8.66 0.09 1.04
CA ALA A 159 -8.85 -1.11 1.86
C ALA A 159 -8.40 -0.93 3.32
N TYR A 160 -7.40 -0.09 3.61
CA TYR A 160 -6.97 0.14 5.00
C TYR A 160 -8.08 0.68 5.93
N THR A 161 -9.17 1.22 5.38
CA THR A 161 -10.29 1.77 6.16
C THR A 161 -11.34 0.74 6.55
N TRP A 162 -11.40 -0.42 5.89
CA TRP A 162 -12.46 -1.41 6.07
C TRP A 162 -11.99 -2.87 6.09
N LEU A 163 -10.78 -3.16 5.59
CA LEU A 163 -10.19 -4.48 5.59
C LEU A 163 -9.79 -4.88 7.01
N ARG A 164 -10.11 -6.11 7.39
CA ARG A 164 -9.73 -6.67 8.69
C ARG A 164 -8.47 -7.53 8.52
N PRO A 165 -7.58 -7.62 9.52
CA PRO A 165 -6.38 -8.45 9.42
C PRO A 165 -6.68 -9.93 9.09
N GLU A 166 -7.83 -10.46 9.53
CA GLU A 166 -8.24 -11.84 9.31
C GLU A 166 -9.04 -12.03 8.00
N SER A 167 -9.20 -10.99 7.19
CA SER A 167 -9.90 -11.07 5.91
C SER A 167 -9.16 -12.00 4.94
N ASP A 168 -9.92 -12.80 4.20
CA ASP A 168 -9.39 -13.54 3.05
C ASP A 168 -9.07 -12.56 1.91
N THR A 169 -7.81 -12.10 1.89
CA THR A 169 -7.32 -11.16 0.88
C THR A 169 -7.23 -11.78 -0.51
N ASP A 170 -7.17 -13.11 -0.60
CA ASP A 170 -7.11 -13.84 -1.86
C ASP A 170 -8.49 -13.84 -2.52
N GLU A 171 -9.52 -14.22 -1.77
CA GLU A 171 -10.90 -14.18 -2.22
C GLU A 171 -11.35 -12.76 -2.57
N LEU A 172 -10.95 -11.76 -1.77
CA LEU A 172 -11.26 -10.37 -2.04
C LEU A 172 -10.59 -9.86 -3.31
N ALA A 173 -9.32 -10.22 -3.53
CA ALA A 173 -8.60 -9.86 -4.76
C ALA A 173 -9.26 -10.48 -5.99
N ASP A 174 -9.69 -11.74 -5.91
CA ASP A 174 -10.40 -12.41 -6.99
C ASP A 174 -11.72 -11.68 -7.32
N ARG A 175 -12.52 -11.29 -6.30
CA ARG A 175 -13.74 -10.49 -6.52
C ARG A 175 -13.47 -9.11 -7.14
N PHE A 176 -12.40 -8.43 -6.72
CA PHE A 176 -12.00 -7.14 -7.30
C PHE A 176 -11.56 -7.30 -8.75
N TYR A 177 -10.81 -8.36 -9.02
CA TYR A 177 -10.38 -8.74 -10.35
C TYR A 177 -11.58 -9.02 -11.27
N ASP A 178 -12.56 -9.81 -10.80
CA ASP A 178 -13.79 -10.11 -11.55
C ASP A 178 -14.54 -8.81 -11.90
N PHE A 179 -14.69 -7.88 -10.94
CA PHE A 179 -15.32 -6.58 -11.24
C PHE A 179 -14.53 -5.73 -12.24
N LEU A 180 -13.20 -5.80 -12.22
CA LEU A 180 -12.35 -5.04 -13.13
C LEU A 180 -12.36 -5.60 -14.54
N LEU A 181 -12.37 -6.93 -14.71
CA LEU A 181 -12.30 -7.57 -16.03
C LEU A 181 -13.66 -7.93 -16.61
N ASP A 182 -14.56 -8.49 -15.80
CA ASP A 182 -15.89 -8.95 -16.24
C ASP A 182 -16.96 -7.85 -16.07
N GLY A 183 -16.68 -6.85 -15.23
CA GLY A 183 -17.57 -5.71 -15.00
C GLY A 183 -18.74 -6.01 -14.07
N MET A 184 -19.54 -4.99 -13.76
CA MET A 184 -20.68 -5.10 -12.81
C MET A 184 -22.02 -5.45 -13.49
N ARG A 185 -22.05 -5.54 -14.82
CA ARG A 185 -23.28 -5.79 -15.58
C ARG A 185 -23.38 -7.27 -15.96
N GLY A 186 -24.28 -7.99 -15.30
CA GLY A 186 -24.85 -9.22 -15.83
C GLY A 186 -26.21 -8.93 -16.48
N TYR A 187 -26.47 -9.48 -17.66
CA TYR A 187 -27.86 -9.79 -18.00
C TYR A 187 -28.25 -10.95 -17.07
N VAL A 188 -28.95 -10.65 -15.98
CA VAL A 188 -29.79 -11.68 -15.35
C VAL A 188 -30.84 -12.00 -16.40
N THR A 189 -30.72 -13.12 -17.10
CA THR A 189 -31.87 -13.70 -17.78
C THR A 189 -32.93 -13.91 -16.69
N PRO A 190 -34.10 -13.22 -16.73
CA PRO A 190 -35.14 -13.51 -15.77
C PRO A 190 -35.51 -14.99 -15.94
N SER A 191 -35.35 -15.79 -14.89
CA SER A 191 -35.79 -17.18 -14.88
C SER A 191 -37.31 -17.25 -15.11
N PRO A 192 -37.78 -18.10 -16.03
CA PRO A 192 -38.95 -18.93 -15.79
C PRO A 192 -38.57 -20.23 -15.09
#